data_AF-Q8ZK05-F1
#
_entry.id   AF-Q8ZK05-F1
#
_cell.length_a   1.000
_cell.length_b   1.000
_cell.length_c   1.000
_cell.angle_alpha   90.00
_cell.angle_beta   90.00
_cell.angle_gamma   90.00
#
_symmetry.space_group_name_H-M   'P 1'
#
loop_
_entity.id
_entity.type
_entity.pdbx_description
1 polymer ?
#
loop_
_entity_poly.entity_id
_entity_poly.type
_entity_poly.pdbx_seq_one_letter_code
_entity_poly.pdbx_strand_id
1 'polypeptide(L)'
;MELQALRYAAMISTMSFAKACEYYQAYLWKHGIDENAKEKLLDFVELEENELADFGKDIRIVLASADFSKELTTTAIWLRDKGVDIRCVRLTPYNFKGEVLINAEQIIPVPELEEYQVRFREKRTEQIISSQKSERDYSLYKYKGKTFNKRKLALELFTDWINKHNPANIDDLKNKLSEDLQKRTVALVEQIPEKRKNRYHMQEDALIELPSGERIAISNQWGLGTIELLIDFVRQDNFVVEKVG
;
A
#
# COMPACT_ATOMS: atom_id res chain seq x y z
N MET A 1 3.73 -11.81 33.11
CA MET A 1 4.79 -10.85 32.72
C MET A 1 4.66 -10.47 31.24
N GLU A 2 4.10 -11.34 30.42
CA GLU A 2 4.13 -11.35 28.97
C GLU A 2 3.16 -10.33 28.36
N LEU A 3 1.99 -10.15 28.98
CA LEU A 3 1.02 -9.12 28.56
C LEU A 3 1.58 -7.70 28.76
N GLN A 4 2.51 -7.49 29.68
CA GLN A 4 3.10 -6.18 29.91
C GLN A 4 3.97 -5.73 28.73
N ALA A 5 4.76 -6.64 28.15
CA ALA A 5 5.61 -6.33 27.01
C ALA A 5 4.81 -5.82 25.79
N LEU A 6 3.70 -6.50 25.46
CA LEU A 6 2.79 -6.06 24.41
C LEU A 6 2.16 -4.69 24.72
N ARG A 7 1.76 -4.46 25.97
CA ARG A 7 1.18 -3.18 26.40
C ARG A 7 2.21 -2.04 26.29
N TYR A 8 3.45 -2.29 26.66
CA TYR A 8 4.52 -1.29 26.53
C TYR A 8 4.82 -0.98 25.06
N ALA A 9 4.91 -2.00 24.20
CA ALA A 9 5.07 -1.80 22.76
C ALA A 9 3.93 -0.96 22.17
N ALA A 10 2.67 -1.28 22.49
CA ALA A 10 1.51 -0.52 22.04
C ALA A 10 1.47 0.93 22.59
N MET A 11 1.97 1.13 23.81
CA MET A 11 2.07 2.47 24.39
C MET A 11 3.12 3.30 23.62
N ILE A 12 4.30 2.74 23.36
CA ILE A 12 5.36 3.43 22.62
C ILE A 12 4.95 3.72 21.17
N SER A 13 4.17 2.84 20.52
CA SER A 13 3.73 3.03 19.13
C SER A 13 2.84 4.25 18.89
N THR A 14 2.28 4.81 19.97
CA THR A 14 1.42 5.99 19.93
C THR A 14 2.03 7.19 20.65
N MET A 15 3.23 7.04 21.21
CA MET A 15 3.90 8.06 22.01
C MET A 15 4.87 8.87 21.16
N SER A 16 4.75 10.20 21.21
CA SER A 16 5.78 11.08 20.65
C SER A 16 7.09 11.02 21.45
N PHE A 17 8.23 11.22 20.80
CA PHE A 17 9.53 11.28 21.48
C PHE A 17 9.57 12.33 22.63
N ALA A 18 8.96 13.50 22.43
CA ALA A 18 8.87 14.53 23.46
C ALA A 18 8.18 14.04 24.75
N LYS A 19 7.09 13.26 24.59
CA LYS A 19 6.36 12.66 25.71
C LYS A 19 7.17 11.56 26.40
N ALA A 20 7.93 10.77 25.63
CA ALA A 20 8.86 9.78 26.19
C ALA A 20 9.94 10.45 27.06
N CYS A 21 10.52 11.55 26.56
CA CYS A 21 11.48 12.36 27.32
C CYS A 21 10.87 12.92 28.61
N GLU A 22 9.64 13.46 28.54
CA GLU A 22 8.93 13.98 29.72
C GLU A 22 8.76 12.91 30.81
N TYR A 23 8.24 11.73 30.44
CA TYR A 23 8.05 10.64 31.39
C TYR A 23 9.35 10.10 31.96
N TYR A 24 10.39 9.98 31.12
CA TYR A 24 11.69 9.50 31.59
C TYR A 24 12.39 10.52 32.47
N GLN A 25 12.32 11.82 32.15
CA GLN A 25 12.88 12.87 32.99
C GLN A 25 12.20 12.92 34.36
N ALA A 26 10.87 12.77 34.40
CA ALA A 26 10.12 12.67 35.66
C ALA A 26 10.55 11.46 36.50
N TYR A 27 10.84 10.33 35.85
CA TYR A 27 11.42 9.15 36.51
C TYR A 27 12.82 9.45 37.08
N LEU A 28 13.71 10.03 36.28
CA LEU A 28 15.08 10.38 36.73
C LEU A 28 15.06 11.29 37.96
N TRP A 29 14.25 12.35 37.94
CA TRP A 29 14.10 13.25 39.09
C TRP A 29 13.54 12.56 40.33
N LYS A 30 12.54 11.69 40.16
CA LYS A 30 11.97 10.92 41.28
C LYS A 30 13.01 10.03 41.96
N HIS A 31 14.01 9.56 41.21
CA HIS A 31 15.09 8.72 41.72
C HIS A 31 16.39 9.48 42.03
N GLY A 32 16.38 10.82 41.93
CA GLY A 32 17.55 11.66 42.22
C GLY A 32 18.71 11.48 41.24
N ILE A 33 18.42 11.04 40.00
CA ILE A 33 19.41 10.82 38.95
C ILE A 33 19.54 12.11 38.14
N ASP A 34 20.73 12.70 38.16
CA ASP A 34 21.06 13.92 37.41
C ASP A 34 21.56 13.57 36.00
N GLU A 35 20.64 13.10 35.16
CA GLU A 35 20.90 12.81 33.75
C GLU A 35 19.85 13.47 32.85
N ASN A 36 20.25 13.78 31.61
CA ASN A 36 19.35 14.30 30.59
C ASN A 36 18.60 13.15 29.90
N ALA A 37 17.29 13.09 30.11
CA ALA A 37 16.44 12.05 29.52
C ALA A 37 16.48 12.03 28.00
N LYS A 38 16.60 13.19 27.35
CA LYS A 38 16.65 13.32 25.89
C LYS A 38 17.90 12.65 25.34
N GLU A 39 19.07 13.00 25.89
CA GLU A 39 20.37 12.45 25.47
C GLU A 39 20.42 10.93 25.67
N LYS A 40 19.98 10.45 26.84
CA LYS A 40 19.94 9.02 27.16
C LYS A 40 18.99 8.23 26.26
N LEU A 41 17.85 8.82 25.90
CA LEU A 41 16.92 8.17 24.98
C LEU A 41 17.47 8.13 23.56
N LEU A 42 18.03 9.24 23.04
CA LEU A 42 18.65 9.28 21.71
C LEU A 42 19.77 8.25 21.58
N ASP A 43 20.64 8.16 22.59
CA ASP A 43 21.71 7.15 22.67
C ASP A 43 21.14 5.73 22.66
N PHE A 44 20.12 5.47 23.47
CA PHE A 44 19.49 4.15 23.55
C PHE A 44 18.77 3.72 22.27
N VAL A 45 18.10 4.65 21.57
CA VAL A 45 17.39 4.34 20.33
C VAL A 45 18.26 4.47 19.08
N GLU A 46 19.52 4.91 19.25
CA GLU A 46 20.47 5.17 18.17
C GLU A 46 19.90 6.12 17.09
N LEU A 47 19.21 7.19 17.52
CA LEU A 47 18.67 8.24 16.63
C LEU A 47 19.36 9.58 16.85
N GLU A 48 19.48 10.36 15.78
CA GLU A 48 19.85 11.77 15.85
C GLU A 48 18.63 12.69 16.06
N GLU A 49 18.84 13.95 16.46
CA GLU A 49 17.74 14.90 16.71
C GLU A 49 16.90 15.25 15.47
N ASN A 50 17.45 15.07 14.27
CA ASN A 50 16.77 15.23 12.99
C ASN A 50 15.94 13.99 12.59
N GLU A 51 16.12 12.84 13.25
CA GLU A 51 15.46 11.55 12.95
C GLU A 51 14.30 11.24 13.90
N LEU A 52 13.90 12.18 14.76
CA LEU A 52 12.82 11.99 15.73
C LEU A 52 11.48 11.58 15.12
N ALA A 53 11.28 11.83 13.82
CA ALA A 53 10.11 11.38 13.09
C ALA A 53 10.03 9.85 12.95
N ASP A 54 11.14 9.13 13.11
CA ASP A 54 11.22 7.67 13.04
C ASP A 54 11.01 6.96 14.38
N PHE A 55 11.00 7.73 15.48
CA PHE A 55 10.71 7.21 16.81
C PHE A 55 9.34 6.51 16.86
N GLY A 56 9.33 5.26 17.33
CA GLY A 56 8.11 4.47 17.52
C GLY A 56 7.50 3.90 16.23
N LYS A 57 8.13 4.06 15.05
CA LYS A 57 7.65 3.45 13.80
C LYS A 57 7.85 1.93 13.78
N ASP A 58 9.06 1.47 14.05
CA ASP A 58 9.43 0.05 13.98
C ASP A 58 9.70 -0.53 15.37
N ILE A 59 8.62 -0.94 16.04
CA ILE A 59 8.69 -1.44 17.42
C ILE A 59 8.96 -2.93 17.45
N ARG A 60 9.99 -3.28 18.22
CA ARG A 60 10.42 -4.66 18.46
C ARG A 60 10.13 -5.06 19.90
N ILE A 61 9.58 -6.25 20.09
CA ILE A 61 9.33 -6.83 21.40
C ILE A 61 10.42 -7.88 21.67
N VAL A 62 11.23 -7.68 22.71
CA VAL A 62 12.23 -8.68 23.14
C VAL A 62 11.81 -9.24 24.50
N LEU A 63 11.46 -10.51 24.54
CA LEU A 63 11.23 -11.24 25.77
C LEU A 63 12.52 -11.94 26.18
N ALA A 64 13.01 -11.69 27.39
CA ALA A 64 14.21 -12.32 27.93
C ALA A 64 13.87 -13.08 29.21
N SER A 65 14.18 -14.37 29.27
CA SER A 65 13.82 -15.25 30.40
C SER A 65 14.81 -16.43 30.50
N ALA A 66 14.92 -17.07 31.67
CA ALA A 66 15.71 -18.29 31.82
C ALA A 66 15.12 -19.47 31.01
N ASP A 67 13.81 -19.47 30.80
CA ASP A 67 13.13 -20.41 29.92
C ASP A 67 11.78 -19.85 29.43
N PHE A 68 11.23 -20.47 28.37
CA PHE A 68 9.92 -20.14 27.80
C PHE A 68 9.02 -21.37 27.78
N SER A 69 7.83 -21.25 28.38
CA SER A 69 6.83 -22.31 28.29
C SER A 69 6.39 -22.51 26.84
N LYS A 70 5.89 -23.71 26.52
CA LYS A 70 5.35 -24.04 25.19
C LYS A 70 4.26 -23.04 24.76
N GLU A 71 3.41 -22.62 25.69
CA GLU A 71 2.32 -21.67 25.44
C GLU A 71 2.83 -20.30 24.98
N LEU A 72 3.91 -19.80 25.61
CA LEU A 72 4.53 -18.53 25.23
C LEU A 72 5.23 -18.64 23.88
N THR A 73 5.95 -19.72 23.65
CA THR A 73 6.62 -19.99 22.37
C THR A 73 5.59 -20.06 21.23
N THR A 74 4.48 -20.76 21.42
CA THR A 74 3.37 -20.80 20.45
C THR A 74 2.78 -19.42 20.20
N THR A 75 2.60 -18.61 21.24
CA THR A 75 2.07 -17.26 21.12
C THR A 75 3.03 -16.34 20.35
N ALA A 76 4.33 -16.40 20.63
CA ALA A 76 5.35 -15.60 19.94
C ALA A 76 5.45 -15.98 18.44
N ILE A 77 5.38 -17.27 18.12
CA ILE A 77 5.33 -17.74 16.72
C ILE A 77 4.09 -17.20 16.01
N TRP A 78 2.91 -17.36 16.62
CA TRP A 78 1.65 -16.87 16.04
C TRP A 78 1.66 -15.35 15.82
N LEU A 79 2.19 -14.57 16.77
CA LEU A 79 2.33 -13.12 16.63
C LEU A 79 3.28 -12.74 15.49
N ARG A 80 4.42 -13.44 15.34
CA ARG A 80 5.34 -13.24 14.22
C ARG A 80 4.68 -13.54 12.87
N ASP A 81 3.87 -14.61 12.78
CA ASP A 81 3.11 -14.93 11.57
C ASP A 81 2.08 -13.84 11.21
N LYS A 82 1.64 -13.05 12.20
CA LYS A 82 0.79 -11.85 12.00
C LYS A 82 1.58 -10.57 11.72
N GLY A 83 2.90 -10.66 11.58
CA GLY A 83 3.76 -9.52 11.25
C GLY A 83 4.24 -8.71 12.45
N VAL A 84 4.05 -9.20 13.68
CA VAL A 84 4.58 -8.54 14.89
C VAL A 84 6.04 -8.95 15.07
N ASP A 85 6.96 -7.98 15.19
CA ASP A 85 8.37 -8.28 15.47
C ASP A 85 8.56 -8.59 16.97
N ILE A 86 8.52 -9.87 17.31
CA ILE A 86 8.68 -10.38 18.67
C ILE A 86 9.78 -11.45 18.75
N ARG A 87 10.70 -11.32 19.70
CA ARG A 87 11.80 -12.25 19.93
C ARG A 87 11.76 -12.84 21.33
N CYS A 88 12.19 -14.09 21.44
CA CYS A 88 12.40 -14.77 22.71
C CYS A 88 13.88 -15.10 22.85
N VAL A 89 14.52 -14.59 23.90
CA VAL A 89 15.94 -14.78 24.21
C VAL A 89 16.05 -15.50 25.55
N ARG A 90 16.65 -16.69 25.53
CA ARG A 90 16.96 -17.45 26.73
C ARG A 90 18.22 -16.86 27.37
N LEU A 91 18.14 -16.50 28.64
CA LEU A 91 19.27 -16.03 29.43
C LEU A 91 19.71 -17.12 30.41
N THR A 92 20.91 -17.67 30.19
CA THR A 92 21.48 -18.71 31.06
C THR A 92 22.70 -18.16 31.80
N PRO A 93 22.61 -17.93 33.12
CA PRO A 93 23.76 -17.51 33.91
C PRO A 93 24.72 -18.69 34.18
N TYR A 94 26.02 -18.40 34.12
CA TYR A 94 27.12 -19.30 34.43
C TYR A 94 28.03 -18.62 35.45
N ASN A 95 28.59 -19.39 36.38
CA ASN A 95 29.68 -18.91 37.22
C ASN A 95 31.01 -19.38 36.63
N PHE A 96 31.88 -18.44 36.30
CA PHE A 96 33.23 -18.70 35.83
C PHE A 96 34.23 -17.90 36.67
N LYS A 97 35.03 -18.60 37.48
CA LYS A 97 36.08 -17.98 38.33
C LYS A 97 35.56 -16.87 39.27
N GLY A 98 34.32 -16.97 39.73
CA GLY A 98 33.70 -15.96 40.60
C GLY A 98 32.99 -14.83 39.84
N GLU A 99 33.09 -14.79 38.52
CA GLU A 99 32.35 -13.88 37.67
C GLU A 99 31.08 -14.56 37.14
N VAL A 100 29.97 -13.82 37.08
CA VAL A 100 28.73 -14.29 36.47
C VAL A 100 28.75 -13.92 34.99
N LEU A 101 28.81 -14.93 34.13
CA LEU A 101 28.67 -14.80 32.69
C LEU A 101 27.22 -15.13 32.31
N ILE A 102 26.59 -14.36 31.43
CA ILE A 102 25.23 -14.64 30.94
C ILE A 102 25.33 -15.02 29.48
N ASN A 103 24.89 -16.23 29.13
CA ASN A 103 24.67 -16.62 27.74
C ASN A 103 23.27 -16.16 27.32
N ALA A 104 23.19 -15.46 26.19
CA ALA A 104 21.93 -15.01 25.60
C ALA A 104 21.69 -15.75 24.28
N GLU A 105 20.75 -16.70 24.29
CA GLU A 105 20.44 -17.56 23.14
C GLU A 105 19.09 -17.17 22.55
N GLN A 106 19.03 -16.80 21.27
CA GLN A 106 17.76 -16.52 20.61
C GLN A 106 17.00 -17.81 20.31
N ILE A 107 15.80 -17.95 20.85
CA ILE A 107 14.94 -19.14 20.70
C ILE A 107 13.87 -18.92 19.63
N ILE A 108 13.26 -17.73 19.61
CA ILE A 108 12.25 -17.34 18.63
C ILE A 108 12.65 -16.00 18.01
N PRO A 109 12.81 -15.92 16.68
CA PRO A 109 12.82 -17.03 15.75
C PRO A 109 14.10 -17.85 15.98
N VAL A 110 14.02 -19.15 15.70
CA VAL A 110 15.21 -20.01 15.67
C VAL A 110 16.18 -19.39 14.64
N PRO A 111 17.43 -19.04 14.99
CA PRO A 111 18.32 -18.24 14.13
C PRO A 111 18.46 -18.79 12.70
N GLU A 112 18.54 -20.11 12.57
CA GLU A 112 18.60 -20.82 11.29
C GLU A 112 17.34 -20.58 10.43
N LEU A 113 16.18 -20.42 11.08
CA LEU A 113 14.94 -20.03 10.42
C LEU A 113 14.87 -18.53 10.15
N GLU A 114 15.54 -17.68 10.93
CA GLU A 114 15.54 -16.23 10.70
C GLU A 114 16.24 -15.88 9.40
N GLU A 115 17.41 -16.45 9.12
CA GLU A 115 18.12 -16.24 7.85
C GLU A 115 17.26 -16.68 6.65
N TYR A 116 16.53 -17.80 6.77
CA TYR A 116 15.60 -18.26 5.75
C TYR A 116 14.40 -17.31 5.61
N GLN A 117 13.82 -16.88 6.72
CA GLN A 117 12.66 -15.98 6.76
C GLN A 117 12.99 -14.56 6.30
N VAL A 118 14.22 -14.06 6.51
CA VAL A 118 14.67 -12.76 5.99
C VAL A 118 14.67 -12.80 4.46
N ARG A 119 15.25 -13.84 3.85
CA ARG A 119 15.21 -14.00 2.38
C ARG A 119 13.79 -14.10 1.83
N PHE A 120 12.88 -14.74 2.56
CA PHE A 120 11.47 -14.79 2.18
C PHE A 120 10.74 -13.45 2.39
N ARG A 121 11.02 -12.73 3.49
CA ARG A 121 10.44 -11.41 3.76
C ARG A 121 10.94 -10.36 2.78
N GLU A 122 12.22 -10.35 2.44
CA GLU A 122 12.78 -9.48 1.40
C GLU A 122 12.09 -9.75 0.06
N LYS A 123 11.99 -11.01 -0.38
CA LYS A 123 11.24 -11.37 -1.59
C LYS A 123 9.77 -10.96 -1.52
N ARG A 124 9.11 -11.09 -0.37
CA ARG A 124 7.69 -10.76 -0.21
C ARG A 124 7.47 -9.24 -0.15
N THR A 125 8.35 -8.51 0.52
CA THR A 125 8.36 -7.05 0.57
C THR A 125 8.74 -6.46 -0.78
N GLU A 126 9.69 -7.05 -1.52
CA GLU A 126 9.95 -6.71 -2.92
C GLU A 126 8.75 -7.04 -3.80
N GLN A 127 8.03 -8.15 -3.57
CA GLN A 127 6.80 -8.49 -4.29
C GLN A 127 5.63 -7.56 -3.94
N ILE A 128 5.50 -7.12 -2.68
CA ILE A 128 4.46 -6.19 -2.21
C ILE A 128 4.79 -4.77 -2.67
N ILE A 129 6.05 -4.33 -2.57
CA ILE A 129 6.51 -3.03 -3.06
C ILE A 129 6.48 -3.00 -4.59
N SER A 130 6.83 -4.08 -5.29
CA SER A 130 6.63 -4.14 -6.75
C SER A 130 5.15 -4.14 -7.09
N SER A 131 4.31 -4.96 -6.46
CA SER A 131 2.86 -4.93 -6.70
C SER A 131 2.15 -3.64 -6.26
N GLN A 132 2.73 -2.84 -5.34
CA GLN A 132 2.18 -1.53 -4.94
C GLN A 132 2.83 -0.33 -5.65
N LYS A 133 4.07 -0.44 -6.16
CA LYS A 133 4.73 0.60 -6.99
C LYS A 133 4.56 0.40 -8.49
N SER A 134 4.12 -0.76 -8.99
CA SER A 134 3.96 -1.01 -10.43
C SER A 134 2.53 -1.37 -10.82
N GLU A 135 1.66 -0.38 -10.97
CA GLU A 135 0.53 -0.48 -11.92
C GLU A 135 -0.16 0.86 -12.25
N ARG A 136 0.43 2.02 -11.93
CA ARG A 136 0.07 3.24 -12.70
C ARG A 136 0.74 3.16 -14.06
N ASP A 137 0.12 2.37 -14.92
CA ASP A 137 0.51 2.29 -16.31
C ASP A 137 0.25 3.64 -16.99
N TYR A 138 1.35 4.31 -17.34
CA TYR A 138 1.38 5.59 -18.05
C TYR A 138 1.36 5.40 -19.58
N SER A 139 1.02 4.21 -20.07
CA SER A 139 0.97 3.90 -21.50
C SER A 139 0.33 5.04 -22.30
N LEU A 140 1.12 5.57 -23.21
CA LEU A 140 0.73 6.57 -24.19
C LEU A 140 0.46 5.89 -25.51
N TYR A 141 -0.56 6.39 -26.19
CA TYR A 141 -1.02 5.88 -27.47
C TYR A 141 -1.07 7.04 -28.46
N LYS A 142 -0.65 6.78 -29.69
CA LYS A 142 -0.74 7.71 -30.80
C LYS A 142 -1.98 7.39 -31.62
N TYR A 143 -2.79 8.42 -31.84
CA TYR A 143 -3.99 8.35 -32.66
C TYR A 143 -4.15 9.68 -33.39
N LYS A 144 -4.45 9.64 -34.71
CA LYS A 144 -4.54 10.84 -35.56
C LYS A 144 -3.36 11.83 -35.42
N GLY A 145 -2.15 11.30 -35.25
CA GLY A 145 -0.92 12.11 -35.09
C GLY A 145 -0.75 12.79 -33.73
N LYS A 146 -1.70 12.66 -32.80
CA LYS A 146 -1.62 13.17 -31.42
C LYS A 146 -1.35 12.03 -30.44
N THR A 147 -0.73 12.36 -29.31
CA THR A 147 -0.43 11.39 -28.24
C THR A 147 -1.43 11.55 -27.09
N PHE A 148 -2.01 10.44 -26.65
CA PHE A 148 -3.04 10.38 -25.63
C PHE A 148 -2.67 9.38 -24.53
N ASN A 149 -3.08 9.67 -23.30
CA ASN A 149 -3.18 8.63 -22.27
C ASN A 149 -4.46 7.82 -22.48
N LYS A 150 -4.59 6.67 -21.81
CA LYS A 150 -5.74 5.76 -21.93
C LYS A 150 -7.11 6.44 -21.85
N ARG A 151 -7.33 7.31 -20.85
CA ARG A 151 -8.63 7.99 -20.66
C ARG A 151 -8.99 8.95 -21.79
N LYS A 152 -8.01 9.67 -22.35
CA LYS A 152 -8.24 10.59 -23.48
C LYS A 152 -8.35 9.83 -24.79
N LEU A 153 -7.55 8.78 -24.97
CA LEU A 153 -7.64 7.90 -26.12
C LEU A 153 -9.04 7.31 -26.22
N ALA A 154 -9.58 6.77 -25.11
CA ALA A 154 -10.91 6.20 -25.11
C ALA A 154 -11.98 7.21 -25.51
N LEU A 155 -11.92 8.43 -24.98
CA LEU A 155 -12.84 9.51 -25.35
C LEU A 155 -12.79 9.77 -26.87
N GLU A 156 -11.60 10.00 -27.43
CA GLU A 156 -11.42 10.27 -28.86
C GLU A 156 -11.90 9.10 -29.73
N LEU A 157 -11.56 7.86 -29.37
CA LEU A 157 -11.98 6.66 -30.09
C LEU A 157 -13.50 6.50 -30.10
N PHE A 158 -14.16 6.68 -28.95
CA PHE A 158 -15.62 6.63 -28.90
C PHE A 158 -16.25 7.76 -29.70
N THR A 159 -15.78 9.00 -29.55
CA THR A 159 -16.30 10.15 -30.29
C THR A 159 -16.25 9.90 -31.80
N ASP A 160 -15.09 9.49 -32.32
CA ASP A 160 -14.93 9.22 -33.74
C ASP A 160 -15.71 8.00 -34.23
N TRP A 161 -15.79 6.94 -33.41
CA TRP A 161 -16.55 5.74 -33.74
C TRP A 161 -18.07 6.03 -33.78
N ILE A 162 -18.58 6.79 -32.82
CA ILE A 162 -19.98 7.24 -32.76
C ILE A 162 -20.28 8.13 -33.95
N ASN A 163 -19.40 9.06 -34.31
CA ASN A 163 -19.57 9.90 -35.50
C ASN A 163 -19.62 9.08 -36.80
N LYS A 164 -18.83 8.00 -36.89
CA LYS A 164 -18.80 7.11 -38.06
C LYS A 164 -20.08 6.26 -38.20
N HIS A 165 -20.58 5.71 -37.09
CA HIS A 165 -21.70 4.76 -37.09
C HIS A 165 -23.07 5.39 -36.76
N ASN A 166 -23.06 6.64 -36.32
CA ASN A 166 -24.20 7.48 -36.01
C ASN A 166 -25.35 6.75 -35.28
N PRO A 167 -25.10 6.16 -34.10
CA PRO A 167 -26.13 5.43 -33.37
C PRO A 167 -27.27 6.35 -32.93
N ALA A 168 -28.52 5.91 -33.05
CA ALA A 168 -29.68 6.78 -32.84
C ALA A 168 -29.90 7.17 -31.36
N ASN A 169 -29.63 6.24 -30.44
CA ASN A 169 -29.81 6.39 -28.99
C ASN A 169 -28.81 5.48 -28.23
N ILE A 170 -28.78 5.55 -26.91
CA ILE A 170 -27.85 4.77 -26.09
C ILE A 170 -28.04 3.26 -26.24
N ASP A 171 -29.27 2.79 -26.50
CA ASP A 171 -29.55 1.37 -26.68
C ASP A 171 -28.99 0.87 -28.02
N ASP A 172 -29.15 1.63 -29.10
CA ASP A 172 -28.52 1.35 -30.40
C ASP A 172 -26.98 1.37 -30.29
N LEU A 173 -26.43 2.33 -29.54
CA LEU A 173 -25.00 2.38 -29.25
C LEU A 173 -24.53 1.14 -28.50
N LYS A 174 -25.21 0.75 -27.41
CA LYS A 174 -24.84 -0.44 -26.62
C LYS A 174 -24.97 -1.71 -27.43
N ASN A 175 -26.00 -1.85 -28.26
CA ASN A 175 -26.20 -3.02 -29.12
C ASN A 175 -25.10 -3.20 -30.17
N LYS A 176 -24.49 -2.10 -30.62
CA LYS A 176 -23.36 -2.13 -31.56
C LYS A 176 -21.99 -2.35 -30.87
N LEU A 177 -21.90 -2.15 -29.55
CA LEU A 177 -20.68 -2.43 -28.78
C LEU A 177 -20.60 -3.89 -28.36
N SER A 178 -19.38 -4.42 -28.22
CA SER A 178 -19.16 -5.74 -27.62
C SER A 178 -19.65 -5.80 -26.17
N GLU A 179 -20.08 -6.97 -25.70
CA GLU A 179 -20.56 -7.16 -24.32
C GLU A 179 -19.55 -6.65 -23.26
N ASP A 180 -18.25 -6.76 -23.57
CA ASP A 180 -17.16 -6.29 -22.72
C ASP A 180 -17.14 -4.76 -22.57
N LEU A 181 -17.47 -4.03 -23.63
CA LEU A 181 -17.50 -2.56 -23.63
C LEU A 181 -18.82 -2.01 -23.08
N GLN A 182 -19.94 -2.70 -23.26
CA GLN A 182 -21.28 -2.22 -22.85
C GLN A 182 -21.38 -1.86 -21.36
N LYS A 183 -20.77 -2.66 -20.49
CA LYS A 183 -21.09 -2.63 -19.05
C LYS A 183 -20.47 -1.45 -18.28
N ARG A 184 -19.44 -0.77 -18.83
CA ARG A 184 -18.63 0.17 -18.03
C ARG A 184 -18.06 1.38 -18.76
N THR A 185 -18.32 1.56 -20.06
CA THR A 185 -17.59 2.55 -20.87
C THR A 185 -18.41 3.80 -21.19
N VAL A 186 -19.73 3.67 -21.36
CA VAL A 186 -20.64 4.76 -21.77
C VAL A 186 -21.87 4.82 -20.86
N ALA A 187 -22.29 6.02 -20.47
CA ALA A 187 -23.51 6.23 -19.66
C ALA A 187 -24.26 7.50 -20.08
N LEU A 188 -25.58 7.52 -19.92
CA LEU A 188 -26.39 8.74 -20.06
C LEU A 188 -26.06 9.70 -18.92
N VAL A 189 -25.77 10.96 -19.25
CA VAL A 189 -25.38 12.00 -18.29
C VAL A 189 -26.40 12.14 -17.17
N GLU A 190 -27.69 12.08 -17.51
CA GLU A 190 -28.81 12.20 -16.56
C GLU A 190 -28.92 11.00 -15.60
N GLN A 191 -28.38 9.84 -15.98
CA GLN A 191 -28.44 8.61 -15.18
C GLN A 191 -27.20 8.40 -14.30
N ILE A 192 -26.18 9.27 -14.39
CA ILE A 192 -24.96 9.15 -13.59
C ILE A 192 -25.21 9.76 -12.19
N PRO A 193 -25.11 8.96 -11.11
CA PRO A 193 -25.25 9.50 -9.75
C PRO A 193 -24.17 10.54 -9.45
N GLU A 194 -24.51 11.59 -8.70
CA GLU A 194 -23.58 12.69 -8.38
C GLU A 194 -22.23 12.21 -7.83
N LYS A 195 -22.28 11.21 -6.95
CA LYS A 195 -21.12 10.57 -6.32
C LYS A 195 -20.18 9.85 -7.30
N ARG A 196 -20.62 9.59 -8.54
CA ARG A 196 -19.89 8.87 -9.58
C ARG A 196 -19.49 9.75 -10.77
N LYS A 197 -19.93 11.01 -10.85
CA LYS A 197 -19.59 11.92 -11.96
C LYS A 197 -18.08 12.07 -12.19
N ASN A 198 -17.28 12.02 -11.12
CA ASN A 198 -15.82 12.05 -11.20
C ASN A 198 -15.19 10.86 -11.95
N ARG A 199 -15.95 9.79 -12.22
CA ARG A 199 -15.51 8.60 -12.97
C ARG A 199 -15.77 8.71 -14.48
N TYR A 200 -16.32 9.82 -14.95
CA TYR A 200 -16.64 10.07 -16.35
C TYR A 200 -16.02 11.40 -16.79
N HIS A 201 -15.87 11.59 -18.11
CA HIS A 201 -15.54 12.89 -18.66
C HIS A 201 -16.80 13.76 -18.70
N MET A 202 -16.90 14.69 -17.75
CA MET A 202 -18.08 15.54 -17.53
C MET A 202 -17.88 16.99 -17.99
N GLN A 203 -16.81 17.26 -18.73
CA GLN A 203 -16.56 18.58 -19.31
C GLN A 203 -17.43 18.76 -20.55
N GLU A 204 -17.92 19.97 -20.80
CA GLU A 204 -18.92 20.23 -21.87
C GLU A 204 -18.43 19.83 -23.27
N ASP A 205 -17.12 19.97 -23.51
CA ASP A 205 -16.42 19.58 -24.74
C ASP A 205 -16.18 18.07 -24.89
N ALA A 206 -16.41 17.29 -23.82
CA ALA A 206 -16.25 15.84 -23.79
C ALA A 206 -17.58 15.08 -23.79
N LEU A 207 -18.71 15.78 -23.68
CA LEU A 207 -20.04 15.18 -23.76
C LEU A 207 -20.46 15.01 -25.22
N ILE A 208 -21.03 13.85 -25.54
CA ILE A 208 -21.48 13.53 -26.90
C ILE A 208 -23.00 13.55 -26.91
N GLU A 209 -23.60 14.26 -27.87
CA GLU A 209 -25.04 14.30 -28.09
C GLU A 209 -25.39 13.34 -29.23
N LEU A 210 -26.29 12.40 -28.95
CA LEU A 210 -26.81 11.46 -29.94
C LEU A 210 -27.95 12.11 -30.74
N PRO A 211 -28.29 11.60 -31.95
CA PRO A 211 -29.40 12.10 -32.76
C PRO A 211 -30.77 12.14 -32.06
N SER A 212 -30.97 11.32 -31.03
CA SER A 212 -32.16 11.35 -30.17
C SER A 212 -32.24 12.54 -29.22
N GLY A 213 -31.17 13.33 -29.08
CA GLY A 213 -31.01 14.39 -28.07
C GLY A 213 -30.40 13.89 -26.75
N GLU A 214 -30.11 12.59 -26.64
CA GLU A 214 -29.50 12.01 -25.46
C GLU A 214 -28.02 12.43 -25.31
N ARG A 215 -27.66 12.95 -24.14
CA ARG A 215 -26.27 13.29 -23.81
C ARG A 215 -25.60 12.12 -23.09
N ILE A 216 -24.49 11.63 -23.64
CA ILE A 216 -23.71 10.53 -23.08
C ILE A 216 -22.32 11.01 -22.63
N ALA A 217 -21.78 10.33 -21.62
CA ALA A 217 -20.44 10.54 -21.11
C ALA A 217 -19.63 9.24 -21.17
N ILE A 218 -18.36 9.37 -21.57
CA ILE A 218 -17.39 8.26 -21.60
C ILE A 218 -16.70 8.17 -20.24
N SER A 219 -16.56 6.95 -19.72
CA SER A 219 -15.82 6.66 -18.50
C SER A 219 -14.37 7.16 -18.62
N ASN A 220 -13.80 7.68 -17.53
CA ASN A 220 -12.38 8.02 -17.46
C ASN A 220 -11.55 6.91 -16.78
N GLN A 221 -12.17 5.77 -16.47
CA GLN A 221 -11.59 4.62 -15.76
C GLN A 221 -11.16 3.53 -16.74
N TRP A 222 -9.97 3.68 -17.32
CA TRP A 222 -9.42 2.76 -18.33
C TRP A 222 -8.12 2.09 -17.85
N GLY A 223 -8.18 0.77 -17.67
CA GLY A 223 -7.00 -0.09 -17.47
C GLY A 223 -6.43 -0.61 -18.79
N LEU A 224 -5.26 -1.26 -18.74
CA LEU A 224 -4.60 -1.85 -19.92
C LEU A 224 -5.51 -2.84 -20.66
N GLY A 225 -6.08 -3.81 -19.96
CA GLY A 225 -6.95 -4.80 -20.61
C GLY A 225 -8.16 -4.16 -21.29
N THR A 226 -8.80 -3.18 -20.65
CA THR A 226 -10.00 -2.55 -21.20
C THR A 226 -9.68 -1.63 -22.39
N ILE A 227 -8.55 -0.91 -22.37
CA ILE A 227 -8.18 -0.05 -23.50
C ILE A 227 -7.75 -0.88 -24.71
N GLU A 228 -7.05 -2.00 -24.53
CA GLU A 228 -6.69 -2.90 -25.63
C GLU A 228 -7.95 -3.53 -26.26
N LEU A 229 -8.95 -3.92 -25.46
CA LEU A 229 -10.25 -4.38 -25.97
C LEU A 229 -10.95 -3.30 -26.81
N LEU A 230 -10.88 -2.02 -26.40
CA LEU A 230 -11.42 -0.92 -27.20
C LEU A 230 -10.63 -0.74 -28.50
N ILE A 231 -9.30 -0.78 -28.44
CA ILE A 231 -8.43 -0.65 -29.61
C ILE A 231 -8.72 -1.77 -30.62
N ASP A 232 -8.84 -3.01 -30.15
CA ASP A 232 -9.13 -4.16 -31.02
C ASP A 232 -10.53 -4.08 -31.62
N PHE A 233 -11.51 -3.57 -30.87
CA PHE A 233 -12.85 -3.29 -31.39
C PHE A 233 -12.83 -2.25 -32.51
N VAL A 234 -12.22 -1.08 -32.28
CA VAL A 234 -12.19 0.00 -33.31
C VAL A 234 -11.27 -0.31 -34.49
N ARG A 235 -10.26 -1.19 -34.32
CA ARG A 235 -9.40 -1.65 -35.43
C ARG A 235 -10.20 -2.35 -36.52
N GLN A 236 -11.30 -3.03 -36.19
CA GLN A 236 -12.22 -3.62 -37.16
C GLN A 236 -12.86 -2.57 -38.09
N ASP A 237 -12.87 -1.32 -37.64
CA ASP A 237 -13.40 -0.16 -38.34
C ASP A 237 -12.32 0.72 -39.01
N ASN A 238 -11.11 0.20 -39.19
CA ASN A 238 -9.94 0.90 -39.75
C ASN A 238 -9.38 2.04 -38.88
N PHE A 239 -9.61 2.01 -37.56
CA PHE A 239 -8.97 2.95 -36.65
C PHE A 239 -7.55 2.48 -36.32
N VAL A 240 -6.55 3.29 -36.68
CA VAL A 240 -5.13 2.98 -36.45
C VAL A 240 -4.66 3.64 -35.16
N VAL A 241 -4.37 2.80 -34.15
CA VAL A 241 -3.82 3.20 -32.85
C VAL A 241 -2.48 2.51 -32.62
N GLU A 242 -1.46 3.31 -32.32
CA GLU A 242 -0.10 2.84 -32.05
C GLU A 242 0.23 3.06 -30.57
N LYS A 243 0.80 2.05 -29.90
CA LYS A 243 1.31 2.21 -28.54
C LYS A 243 2.71 2.83 -28.59
N VAL A 244 2.93 3.94 -27.88
CA VAL A 244 4.17 4.75 -27.96
C VAL A 244 5.13 4.45 -26.80
N GLY A 245 4.62 3.99 -25.67
CA GLY A 245 5.41 3.65 -24.47
C GLY A 245 4.54 3.63 -23.24
#